data_AF-A0A7J2VV15-F1
#
_entry.id   AF-A0A7J2VV15-F1
#
_cell.length_a   1.000
_cell.length_b   1.000
_cell.length_c   1.000
_cell.angle_alpha   90.00
_cell.angle_beta   90.00
_cell.angle_gamma   90.00
#
_symmetry.space_group_name_H-M   'P 1'
#
loop_
_entity.id
_entity.type
_entity.pdbx_description
1 polymer ?
#
loop_
_entity_poly.entity_id
_entity_poly.type
_entity_poly.pdbx_seq_one_letter_code
_entity_poly.pdbx_strand_id
1 'polypeptide(L)'
;MDCKKVFNYHFLYSYTYFVTIATNYRYNSTIPIYKKFRQYIYNHDPSAHVFSVKEYTTIAHGLHYHILVFTNKRLDYSRVHKHMPPHSDIRIELVPKTKKDIKKVLTYMLKNKVT
;
A
#
# COMPACT_ATOMS: atom_id res chain seq x y z
N MET A 1 -4.95 -17.78 2.00
CA MET A 1 -4.06 -16.59 2.10
C MET A 1 -4.02 -16.15 3.56
N ASP A 2 -2.84 -15.97 4.14
CA ASP A 2 -2.65 -15.87 5.59
C ASP A 2 -2.99 -14.48 6.15
N CYS A 3 -4.28 -14.13 6.14
CA CYS A 3 -4.80 -12.88 6.71
C CYS A 3 -4.45 -12.73 8.19
N LYS A 4 -4.16 -13.83 8.91
CA LYS A 4 -3.81 -13.80 10.35
C LYS A 4 -2.58 -12.92 10.60
N LYS A 5 -1.57 -12.97 9.72
CA LYS A 5 -0.37 -12.10 9.85
C LYS A 5 -0.72 -10.62 9.71
N VAL A 6 -1.60 -10.27 8.78
CA VAL A 6 -2.05 -8.87 8.60
C VAL A 6 -2.81 -8.38 9.83
N PHE A 7 -3.72 -9.19 10.38
CA PHE A 7 -4.41 -8.84 11.62
C PHE A 7 -3.42 -8.65 12.78
N ASN A 8 -2.45 -9.55 12.94
CA ASN A 8 -1.43 -9.44 13.99
C ASN A 8 -0.62 -8.14 13.85
N TYR A 9 -0.10 -7.83 12.66
CA TYR A 9 0.64 -6.59 12.44
C TYR A 9 -0.23 -5.35 12.60
N HIS A 10 -1.50 -5.40 12.20
CA HIS A 10 -2.41 -4.27 12.37
C HIS A 10 -2.59 -3.88 13.84
N PHE A 11 -2.62 -4.84 14.77
CA PHE A 11 -2.73 -4.55 16.20
C PHE A 11 -1.39 -4.41 16.92
N LEU A 12 -0.30 -4.93 16.35
CA LEU A 12 1.05 -4.83 16.93
C LEU A 12 1.71 -3.45 16.68
N TYR A 13 1.54 -2.88 15.49
CA TYR A 13 2.20 -1.62 15.10
C TYR A 13 1.33 -0.42 15.43
N SER A 14 1.93 0.73 15.78
CA SER A 14 1.19 1.95 16.11
C SER A 14 0.34 2.46 14.94
N TYR A 15 0.85 2.37 13.72
CA TYR A 15 0.18 2.88 12.52
C TYR A 15 -0.03 1.79 11.47
N THR A 16 -1.15 1.88 10.77
CA THR A 16 -1.41 1.07 9.59
C THR A 16 -1.90 1.98 8.49
N TYR A 17 -1.11 2.09 7.41
CA TYR A 17 -1.47 2.89 6.26
C TYR A 17 -1.93 2.00 5.13
N PHE A 18 -3.08 2.32 4.56
CA PHE A 18 -3.52 1.82 3.28
C PHE A 18 -3.07 2.78 2.18
N VAL A 19 -2.25 2.29 1.27
CA VAL A 19 -1.66 3.06 0.19
C VAL A 19 -2.04 2.46 -1.14
N THR A 20 -2.61 3.28 -2.02
CA THR A 20 -2.87 2.92 -3.42
C THR A 20 -1.89 3.67 -4.30
N ILE A 21 -1.18 2.95 -5.17
CA ILE A 21 -0.29 3.50 -6.18
C ILE A 21 -0.84 3.13 -7.56
N ALA A 22 -1.12 4.15 -8.37
CA ALA A 22 -1.51 4.02 -9.76
C ALA A 22 -0.63 4.93 -10.65
N THR A 23 -0.56 4.62 -11.94
CA THR A 23 0.04 5.49 -12.96
C THR A 23 -1.02 5.90 -13.95
N ASN A 24 -0.90 7.12 -14.47
CA ASN A 24 -1.65 7.50 -15.65
C ASN A 24 -1.13 6.73 -16.89
N TYR A 25 -2.05 6.45 -17.80
CA TYR A 25 -2.01 5.57 -18.98
C TYR A 25 -0.81 5.69 -19.93
N ARG A 26 0.08 6.68 -19.76
CA ARG A 26 1.26 6.89 -20.60
C ARG A 26 2.53 6.23 -20.08
N TYR A 27 2.57 5.80 -18.82
CA TYR A 27 3.74 5.19 -18.19
C TYR A 27 3.47 3.73 -17.85
N ASN A 28 4.02 2.81 -18.66
CA ASN A 28 3.69 1.38 -18.69
C ASN A 28 4.02 0.57 -17.42
N SER A 29 4.59 1.16 -16.36
CA SER A 29 4.98 0.37 -15.19
C SER A 29 4.92 1.12 -13.86
N THR A 30 4.08 0.64 -12.94
CA THR A 30 4.11 1.01 -11.52
C THR A 30 5.15 0.23 -10.71
N ILE A 31 5.85 -0.74 -11.32
CA ILE A 31 6.88 -1.54 -10.63
C ILE A 31 8.01 -0.65 -10.05
N PRO A 32 8.58 0.33 -10.79
CA PRO A 32 9.61 1.21 -10.25
C PRO A 32 9.11 2.07 -9.09
N ILE A 33 7.85 2.55 -9.16
CA ILE A 33 7.23 3.35 -8.11
C ILE A 33 7.08 2.51 -6.84
N TYR A 34 6.56 1.30 -6.97
CA TYR A 34 6.42 0.36 -5.85
C TYR A 34 7.78 0.01 -5.21
N LYS A 35 8.82 -0.24 -6.02
CA LYS A 35 10.18 -0.51 -5.50
C LYS A 35 10.74 0.68 -4.71
N LYS A 36 10.64 1.91 -5.25
CA LYS A 36 11.04 3.13 -4.55
C LYS A 36 10.24 3.34 -3.26
N PHE A 37 8.94 3.07 -3.29
CA PHE A 37 8.08 3.15 -2.11
C PHE A 37 8.51 2.18 -1.01
N ARG A 38 8.78 0.93 -1.34
CA ARG A 38 9.31 -0.03 -0.35
C ARG A 38 10.63 0.43 0.25
N GLN A 39 11.54 0.93 -0.58
CA GLN A 39 12.83 1.42 -0.10
C GLN A 39 12.66 2.62 0.83
N TYR A 40 11.77 3.55 0.50
CA TYR A 40 11.42 4.67 1.38
C TYR A 40 10.88 4.18 2.73
N ILE A 41 9.94 3.23 2.73
CA ILE A 41 9.38 2.67 3.97
C ILE A 41 10.46 2.00 4.82
N TYR A 42 11.34 1.21 4.21
CA TYR A 42 12.43 0.54 4.90
C TYR A 42 13.40 1.53 5.55
N ASN A 43 13.76 2.60 4.84
CA ASN A 43 14.63 3.65 5.37
C ASN A 43 13.95 4.49 6.46
N HIS A 44 12.64 4.72 6.34
CA HIS A 44 11.85 5.45 7.34
C HIS A 44 11.75 4.66 8.66
N ASP A 45 11.41 3.39 8.56
CA ASP A 45 11.29 2.48 9.69
C ASP A 45 11.77 1.06 9.30
N PRO A 46 12.98 0.67 9.71
CA PRO A 46 13.52 -0.67 9.40
C PRO A 46 12.71 -1.82 10.00
N SER A 47 11.88 -1.56 11.01
CA SER A 47 10.96 -2.54 11.60
C SER A 47 9.63 -2.64 10.85
N ALA A 48 9.38 -1.74 9.89
CA ALA A 48 8.11 -1.70 9.19
C ALA A 48 7.87 -2.96 8.36
N HIS A 49 6.60 -3.37 8.31
CA HIS A 49 6.15 -4.48 7.48
C HIS A 49 5.28 -3.95 6.35
N VAL A 50 5.43 -4.57 5.18
CA VAL A 50 4.70 -4.18 3.97
C VAL A 50 3.99 -5.41 3.41
N PHE A 51 2.68 -5.29 3.25
CA PHE A 51 1.86 -6.26 2.53
C PHE A 51 1.33 -5.59 1.26
N SER A 52 1.44 -6.22 0.10
CA SER A 52 1.03 -5.59 -1.15
C SER A 52 0.33 -6.56 -2.10
N VAL A 53 -0.68 -6.04 -2.79
CA VAL A 53 -1.41 -6.74 -3.84
C VAL A 53 -1.27 -5.94 -5.13
N LYS A 54 -0.87 -6.65 -6.20
CA LYS A 54 -0.88 -6.15 -7.57
C LYS A 54 -2.25 -6.45 -8.17
N GLU A 55 -2.95 -5.40 -8.62
CA GLU A 55 -4.20 -5.45 -9.36
C GLU A 55 -3.93 -5.01 -10.80
N TYR A 56 -4.40 -5.78 -11.78
CA TYR A 56 -4.42 -5.37 -13.17
C TYR A 56 -5.84 -4.91 -13.51
N THR A 57 -6.00 -3.67 -13.93
CA THR A 57 -7.31 -3.11 -14.26
C THR A 57 -7.57 -3.30 -15.75
N THR A 58 -8.63 -4.03 -16.10
CA THR A 58 -8.99 -4.32 -17.50
C THR A 58 -9.48 -3.08 -18.24
N ILE A 59 -10.22 -2.21 -17.55
CA ILE A 59 -10.79 -0.97 -18.12
C ILE A 59 -9.70 0.05 -18.44
N ALA A 60 -8.72 0.17 -17.55
CA ALA A 60 -7.68 1.19 -17.67
C ALA A 60 -6.37 0.67 -18.29
N HIS A 61 -6.27 -0.64 -18.55
CA HIS A 61 -5.03 -1.33 -18.91
C HIS A 61 -3.84 -0.95 -18.00
N GLY A 62 -4.14 -0.64 -16.73
CA GLY A 62 -3.21 -0.07 -15.77
C GLY A 62 -2.81 -1.08 -14.70
N LEU A 63 -1.59 -0.93 -14.18
CA LEU A 63 -1.08 -1.75 -13.08
C LEU A 63 -1.23 -0.97 -11.78
N HIS A 64 -2.08 -1.43 -10.87
CA HIS A 64 -2.35 -0.78 -9.59
C HIS A 64 -1.70 -1.59 -8.47
N TYR A 65 -1.06 -0.91 -7.52
CA TYR A 65 -0.64 -1.52 -6.27
C TYR A 65 -1.50 -1.04 -5.13
N HIS A 66 -2.03 -1.99 -4.38
CA HIS A 66 -2.60 -1.76 -3.06
C HIS A 66 -1.60 -2.24 -2.02
N ILE A 67 -1.31 -1.41 -1.04
CA ILE A 67 -0.23 -1.65 -0.08
C ILE A 67 -0.76 -1.36 1.32
N LEU A 68 -0.50 -2.26 2.26
CA LEU A 68 -0.60 -2.01 3.68
C LEU A 68 0.81 -1.83 4.24
N VAL A 69 1.03 -0.71 4.93
CA VAL A 69 2.26 -0.41 5.66
C VAL A 69 1.96 -0.45 7.14
N PHE A 70 2.65 -1.32 7.87
CA PHE A 70 2.61 -1.39 9.33
C PHE A 70 3.91 -0.81 9.87
N THR A 71 3.83 0.25 10.67
CA THR A 71 5.00 0.99 11.16
C THR A 71 4.72 1.61 12.52
N ASN A 72 5.77 1.80 13.31
CA ASN A 72 5.70 2.51 14.59
C ASN A 72 6.03 4.00 14.44
N LYS A 73 6.36 4.46 13.22
CA LYS A 73 6.67 5.87 12.94
C LYS A 73 5.64 6.45 11.97
N ARG A 74 5.06 7.59 12.33
CA ARG A 74 4.08 8.30 11.49
C ARG A 74 4.72 8.65 10.14
N LEU A 75 4.02 8.36 9.05
CA LEU A 75 4.49 8.74 7.70
C LEU A 75 4.32 10.24 7.46
N ASP A 76 5.34 10.87 6.90
CA ASP A 76 5.25 12.21 6.32
C ASP A 76 4.79 12.09 4.86
N TYR A 77 3.55 12.49 4.60
CA TYR A 77 2.92 12.29 3.28
C TYR A 77 3.61 13.15 2.22
N SER A 78 4.07 14.35 2.58
CA SER A 78 4.80 15.23 1.66
C SER A 78 6.10 14.56 1.17
N ARG A 79 6.81 13.87 2.08
CA ARG A 79 8.00 13.09 1.73
C ARG A 79 7.64 11.90 0.86
N VAL A 80 6.53 11.22 1.12
CA VAL A 80 6.09 10.12 0.24
C VAL A 80 5.93 10.62 -1.19
N HIS A 81 5.19 11.70 -1.42
CA HIS A 81 5.01 12.23 -2.77
C HIS A 81 6.32 12.75 -3.39
N LYS A 82 7.20 13.39 -2.61
CA LYS A 82 8.48 13.92 -3.09
C LYS A 82 9.44 12.82 -3.59
N HIS A 83 9.42 11.63 -3.01
CA HIS A 83 10.33 10.54 -3.37
C HIS A 83 9.82 9.65 -4.51
N MET A 84 8.68 10.01 -5.11
CA MET A 84 8.00 9.20 -6.12
C MET A 84 8.20 9.82 -7.50
N PRO A 85 8.18 9.01 -8.57
CA PRO A 85 8.23 9.54 -9.93
C PRO A 85 7.14 10.58 -10.21
N PRO A 86 7.44 11.62 -11.00
CA PRO A 86 6.42 12.56 -11.44
C PRO A 86 5.30 11.80 -12.16
N HIS A 87 4.05 12.21 -11.93
CA HIS A 87 2.83 11.55 -12.44
C HIS A 87 2.42 10.22 -11.76
N SER A 88 2.94 9.95 -10.56
CA SER A 88 2.42 8.86 -9.71
C SER A 88 1.17 9.34 -8.96
N ASP A 89 0.05 8.64 -9.13
CA ASP A 89 -1.14 8.84 -8.32
C ASP A 89 -1.03 7.97 -7.05
N ILE A 90 -0.77 8.63 -5.92
CA ILE A 90 -0.60 7.96 -4.63
C ILE A 90 -1.64 8.47 -3.66
N ARG A 91 -2.45 7.55 -3.14
CA ARG A 91 -3.42 7.84 -2.07
C ARG A 91 -2.98 7.13 -0.81
N ILE A 92 -2.96 7.84 0.31
CA ILE A 92 -2.52 7.32 1.61
C ILE A 92 -3.65 7.55 2.61
N GLU A 93 -4.07 6.49 3.29
CA GLU A 93 -5.12 6.53 4.30
C GLU A 93 -4.64 5.83 5.57
N LEU A 94 -4.94 6.40 6.73
CA LEU A 94 -4.71 5.72 7.99
C LEU A 94 -5.89 4.79 8.28
N VAL A 95 -5.62 3.51 8.48
CA VAL A 95 -6.64 2.51 8.80
C VAL A 95 -6.92 2.54 10.31
N PRO A 96 -8.17 2.78 10.75
CA PRO A 96 -8.52 2.73 12.16
C PRO A 96 -8.20 1.36 12.76
N LYS A 97 -7.83 1.33 14.05
CA LYS A 97 -7.42 0.12 14.79
C LYS A 97 -8.60 -0.76 15.17
N THR A 98 -9.40 -1.17 14.19
CA THR A 98 -10.53 -2.07 14.40
C THR A 98 -10.44 -3.29 13.48
N LYS A 99 -10.94 -4.43 13.95
CA LYS A 99 -11.00 -5.66 13.13
C LYS A 99 -11.86 -5.46 11.87
N LYS A 100 -12.91 -4.63 11.98
CA LYS A 100 -13.85 -4.35 10.88
C LYS A 100 -13.16 -3.58 9.75
N ASP A 101 -12.40 -2.54 10.09
CA ASP A 101 -11.77 -1.67 9.10
C ASP A 101 -10.65 -2.38 8.34
N ILE A 102 -9.75 -3.06 9.04
CA ILE A 102 -8.69 -3.84 8.37
C ILE A 102 -9.26 -4.97 7.52
N LYS A 103 -10.37 -5.60 7.93
CA LYS A 103 -11.06 -6.61 7.13
C LYS A 103 -11.64 -5.99 5.85
N LYS A 104 -12.28 -4.83 5.95
CA LYS A 104 -12.83 -4.10 4.78
C LYS A 104 -11.72 -3.75 3.78
N VAL A 105 -10.59 -3.23 4.27
CA VAL A 105 -9.42 -2.92 3.44
C VAL A 105 -8.88 -4.19 2.77
N LEU A 106 -8.67 -5.28 3.53
CA LEU A 106 -8.21 -6.55 2.97
C LEU A 106 -9.14 -7.11 1.91
N THR A 107 -10.46 -7.10 2.14
CA THR A 107 -11.46 -7.52 1.16
C THR A 107 -11.35 -6.69 -0.11
N TYR A 108 -11.21 -5.37 0.00
CA TYR A 108 -11.02 -4.49 -1.15
C TYR A 108 -9.71 -4.80 -1.90
N MET A 109 -8.60 -4.98 -1.20
CA MET A 109 -7.29 -5.29 -1.81
C MET A 109 -7.30 -6.61 -2.59
N LEU A 110 -8.14 -7.57 -2.19
CA LEU A 110 -8.14 -8.94 -2.72
C LEU A 110 -9.31 -9.25 -3.65
N LYS A 111 -10.17 -8.27 -3.93
CA LYS A 111 -11.37 -8.44 -4.76
C LYS A 111 -11.12 -9.17 -6.10
N ASN A 112 -9.95 -8.97 -6.72
CA ASN A 112 -9.58 -9.57 -8.01
C ASN A 112 -8.63 -10.76 -7.90
N LYS A 113 -8.34 -11.24 -6.68
CA LYS A 113 -7.51 -12.43 -6.43
C LYS A 113 -8.33 -13.65 -6.01
N VAL A 114 -9.64 -13.49 -5.86
CA VAL A 114 -10.58 -14.58 -5.66
C VAL A 114 -11.08 -14.98 -7.05
N THR A 115 -10.28 -15.78 -7.74
CA THR A 115 -10.66 -16.48 -8.98
C THR A 115 -9.98 -17.84 -8.96
#